data_AF-A0AAN5CLQ9-F1
#
_entry.id   AF-A0AAN5CLQ9-F1
#
_cell.length_a   1.000
_cell.length_b   1.000
_cell.length_c   1.000
_cell.angle_alpha   90.00
_cell.angle_beta   90.00
_cell.angle_gamma   90.00
#
_symmetry.space_group_name_H-M   'P 1'
#
loop_
_entity.id
_entity.type
_entity.pdbx_description
1 polymer ?
#
loop_
_entity_poly.entity_id
_entity_poly.type
_entity_poly.pdbx_seq_one_letter_code
_entity_poly.pdbx_strand_id
1 'polypeptide(L)'
;ADMAKLWKYNVAQSRLYLKTDFRLHLKMESKVIDHCYVHSLSDASDSNFKCQGKDHSHTLRCPRCVTMNSCFNEITSLVNSLNKDMEKSHPYKKTVSEMVVRMKHNIEAI
;
A
#
# COMPACT_ATOMS: atom_id res chain seq x y z
N ALA A 1 13.16 -16.91 5.49
CA ALA A 1 12.22 -17.22 6.60
C ALA A 1 12.09 -16.07 7.62
N ASP A 2 12.98 -15.06 7.59
CA ASP A 2 13.02 -14.00 8.61
C ASP A 2 12.10 -12.82 8.34
N MET A 3 11.88 -12.47 7.06
CA MET A 3 10.99 -11.35 6.70
C MET A 3 9.54 -11.57 7.14
N ALA A 4 9.01 -12.79 7.00
CA ALA A 4 7.66 -13.11 7.45
C ALA A 4 7.50 -12.97 8.98
N LYS A 5 8.54 -13.32 9.75
CA LYS A 5 8.55 -13.13 11.21
C LYS A 5 8.60 -11.65 11.57
N LEU A 6 9.46 -10.88 10.88
CA LEU A 6 9.57 -9.44 11.05
C LEU A 6 8.26 -8.71 10.72
N TRP A 7 7.61 -9.06 9.61
CA TRP A 7 6.30 -8.51 9.25
C TRP A 7 5.22 -8.85 10.27
N LYS A 8 5.17 -10.11 10.73
CA LYS A 8 4.23 -10.51 11.78
C LYS A 8 4.43 -9.68 13.06
N TYR A 9 5.68 -9.45 13.45
CA TYR A 9 6.02 -8.59 14.59
C TYR A 9 5.58 -7.14 14.35
N ASN A 10 5.94 -6.55 13.22
CA ASN A 10 5.62 -5.16 12.88
C ASN A 10 4.11 -4.91 12.77
N VAL A 11 3.35 -5.86 12.23
CA VAL A 11 1.88 -5.81 12.21
C VAL A 11 1.32 -5.85 13.64
N ALA A 12 1.85 -6.71 14.51
CA ALA A 12 1.42 -6.76 15.91
C ALA A 12 1.71 -5.44 16.65
N GLN A 13 2.91 -4.87 16.46
CA GLN A 13 3.29 -3.59 17.06
C GLN A 13 2.47 -2.42 16.52
N SER A 14 2.18 -2.41 15.22
CA SER A 14 1.31 -1.41 14.59
C SER A 14 -0.12 -1.52 15.11
N ARG A 15 -0.64 -2.74 15.28
CA ARG A 15 -1.96 -2.96 15.88
C ARG A 15 -2.02 -2.46 17.31
N LEU A 16 -0.98 -2.72 18.11
CA LEU A 16 -0.90 -2.22 19.48
C LEU A 16 -0.89 -0.69 19.51
N TYR A 17 -0.03 -0.08 18.67
CA TYR A 17 0.06 1.38 18.52
C TYR A 17 -1.29 2.04 18.24
N LEU A 18 -2.02 1.54 17.25
CA LEU A 18 -3.33 2.07 16.86
C LEU A 18 -4.35 1.98 18.00
N LYS A 19 -4.25 0.94 18.84
CA LYS A 19 -5.18 0.72 19.95
C LYS A 19 -4.88 1.59 21.17
N THR A 20 -3.61 1.89 21.43
CA THR A 20 -3.20 2.59 22.66
C THR A 20 -2.85 4.04 22.38
N ASP A 21 -1.75 4.28 21.66
CA ASP A 21 -1.08 5.58 21.71
C ASP A 21 -1.47 6.47 20.54
N PHE A 22 -1.91 5.89 19.42
CA PHE A 22 -2.25 6.64 18.22
C PHE A 22 -3.28 7.74 18.51
N ARG A 23 -4.31 7.45 19.32
CA ARG A 23 -5.34 8.43 19.69
C ARG A 23 -4.77 9.62 20.47
N LEU A 24 -3.71 9.41 21.25
CA LEU A 24 -3.03 10.47 22.00
C LEU A 24 -2.22 11.40 21.08
N HIS A 25 -1.84 10.91 19.90
CA HIS A 25 -1.06 11.66 18.93
C HIS A 25 -1.93 12.52 18.01
N LEU A 26 -3.21 12.20 17.87
CA LEU A 26 -4.12 12.91 16.99
C LEU A 26 -4.39 14.33 17.50
N LYS A 27 -4.29 15.31 16.61
CA LYS A 27 -4.52 16.72 16.89
C LYS A 27 -5.24 17.38 15.73
N MET A 28 -6.02 18.42 16.02
CA MET A 28 -6.73 19.18 14.98
C MET A 28 -5.74 19.68 13.92
N GLU A 29 -4.63 20.23 14.38
CA GLU A 29 -3.48 20.61 13.57
C GLU A 29 -2.22 19.92 14.11
N SER A 30 -1.44 19.33 13.23
CA SER A 30 -0.23 18.59 13.61
C SER A 30 0.87 18.79 12.58
N LYS A 31 2.12 18.87 13.04
CA LYS A 31 3.28 18.82 12.15
C LYS A 31 3.51 17.45 11.53
N VAL A 32 2.93 16.40 12.12
CA VAL A 32 2.89 15.05 11.56
C VAL A 32 1.59 14.88 10.78
N ILE A 33 1.72 14.63 9.48
CA ILE A 33 0.60 14.50 8.54
C ILE A 33 -0.43 13.44 8.97
N ASP A 34 0.05 12.26 9.36
CA ASP A 34 -0.78 11.12 9.77
C ASP A 34 -1.48 11.34 11.12
N HIS A 35 -1.17 12.43 11.81
CA HIS A 35 -1.76 12.80 13.10
C HIS A 35 -2.67 14.03 13.02
N CYS A 36 -2.69 14.72 11.88
CA CYS A 36 -3.51 15.91 11.69
C CYS A 36 -4.92 15.49 11.29
N TYR A 37 -5.95 15.81 12.09
CA TYR A 37 -7.34 15.50 11.76
C TYR A 37 -7.79 16.21 10.48
N VAL A 38 -7.51 17.51 10.38
CA VAL A 38 -7.96 18.33 9.24
C VAL A 38 -7.39 17.77 7.93
N HIS A 39 -6.17 17.26 7.94
CA HIS A 39 -5.57 16.64 6.77
C HIS A 39 -6.01 15.18 6.57
N SER A 40 -5.93 14.35 7.61
CA SER A 40 -6.17 12.90 7.52
C SER A 40 -7.62 12.55 7.20
N LEU A 41 -8.56 13.43 7.54
CA LEU A 41 -9.98 13.29 7.22
C LEU A 41 -10.41 14.11 5.98
N SER A 42 -9.49 14.86 5.37
CA SER A 42 -9.82 15.61 4.17
C SER A 42 -9.86 14.72 2.94
N ASP A 43 -10.76 15.06 2.02
CA ASP A 43 -10.79 14.49 0.69
C ASP A 43 -10.32 15.54 -0.32
N ALA A 44 -9.22 15.25 -1.03
CA ALA A 44 -8.69 16.16 -2.04
C ALA A 44 -9.58 16.25 -3.30
N SER A 45 -10.45 15.26 -3.51
CA SER A 45 -11.35 15.14 -4.67
C SER A 45 -12.73 15.78 -4.44
N ASP A 46 -13.15 15.97 -3.20
CA ASP A 46 -14.40 16.65 -2.85
C ASP A 46 -14.12 18.05 -2.28
N SER A 47 -14.58 19.09 -2.98
CA SER A 47 -14.39 20.49 -2.55
C SER A 47 -14.99 20.81 -1.18
N ASN A 48 -16.03 20.08 -0.76
CA ASN A 48 -16.68 20.28 0.54
C ASN A 48 -15.88 19.66 1.70
N PHE A 49 -15.09 18.63 1.41
CA PHE A 49 -14.27 17.92 2.41
C PHE A 49 -12.78 18.18 2.23
N LYS A 50 -12.38 19.02 1.28
CA LYS A 50 -10.99 19.43 1.12
C LYS A 50 -10.56 20.28 2.31
N CYS A 51 -9.36 20.02 2.81
CA CYS A 51 -8.70 20.85 3.81
C CYS A 51 -8.63 22.31 3.32
N GLN A 52 -9.45 23.19 3.89
CA GLN A 52 -9.44 24.62 3.62
C GLN A 52 -8.46 25.28 4.61
N GLY A 53 -7.35 25.81 4.09
CA GLY A 53 -6.32 26.45 4.91
C GLY A 53 -5.09 25.58 5.11
N LYS A 54 -3.93 26.10 4.71
CA LYS A 54 -2.61 25.55 5.01
C LYS A 54 -2.00 26.30 6.22
N ASP A 55 -2.81 26.55 7.25
CA ASP A 55 -2.35 27.39 8.37
C ASP A 55 -1.30 26.68 9.25
N HIS A 56 -1.08 25.38 9.01
CA HIS A 56 0.03 24.63 9.58
C HIS A 56 0.73 23.72 8.56
N SER A 57 2.01 23.41 8.84
CA SER A 57 2.88 22.64 7.96
C SER A 57 3.10 21.20 8.43
N HIS A 58 3.06 20.26 7.50
CA HIS A 58 3.29 18.83 7.75
C HIS A 58 4.74 18.43 7.49
N THR A 59 5.67 18.92 8.30
CA THR A 59 7.12 18.72 8.09
C THR A 59 7.68 17.46 8.74
N LEU A 60 6.90 16.77 9.58
CA LEU A 60 7.34 15.63 10.37
C LEU A 60 6.65 14.34 9.95
N ARG A 61 7.32 13.22 10.22
CA ARG A 61 6.79 11.87 10.06
C ARG A 61 6.91 11.13 11.38
N CYS A 62 5.85 10.46 11.81
CA CYS A 62 5.91 9.59 12.98
C CYS A 62 6.56 8.26 12.59
N PRO A 63 7.64 7.82 13.28
CA PRO A 63 8.31 6.56 12.97
C PRO A 63 7.35 5.35 13.00
N ARG A 64 6.40 5.32 13.94
CA ARG A 64 5.42 4.22 14.05
C ARG A 64 4.42 4.20 12.90
N CYS A 65 3.94 5.37 12.46
CA CYS A 65 3.10 5.47 11.27
C CYS A 65 3.86 5.06 10.00
N VAL A 66 5.12 5.48 9.89
CA VAL A 66 5.99 5.09 8.76
C VAL A 66 6.21 3.58 8.73
N THR A 67 6.62 2.96 9.85
CA THR A 67 6.84 1.51 9.92
C THR A 67 5.58 0.72 9.57
N MET A 68 4.41 1.17 10.06
CA MET A 68 3.13 0.55 9.73
C MET A 68 2.85 0.60 8.22
N ASN A 69 2.95 1.78 7.61
CA ASN A 69 2.70 1.97 6.18
C ASN A 69 3.70 1.20 5.31
N SER A 70 4.99 1.22 5.66
CA SER A 70 6.01 0.45 4.95
C SER A 70 5.72 -1.05 5.02
N CYS A 71 5.42 -1.59 6.21
CA CYS A 71 5.12 -3.01 6.36
C CYS A 71 3.87 -3.42 5.56
N PHE A 72 2.83 -2.58 5.55
CA PHE A 72 1.62 -2.84 4.77
C PHE A 72 1.91 -2.84 3.26
N ASN A 73 2.69 -1.87 2.78
CA ASN A 73 3.07 -1.78 1.37
C ASN A 73 3.93 -2.96 0.92
N GLU A 74 4.88 -3.39 1.75
CA GLU A 74 5.73 -4.56 1.48
C GLU A 74 4.91 -5.85 1.35
N ILE A 75 3.99 -6.11 2.31
CA ILE A 75 3.10 -7.27 2.27
C ILE A 75 2.21 -7.21 1.03
N THR A 76 1.61 -6.06 0.75
CA THR A 76 0.73 -5.86 -0.41
C THR A 76 1.47 -6.09 -1.72
N SER A 77 2.70 -5.58 -1.83
CA SER A 77 3.57 -5.77 -3.00
C SER A 77 3.90 -7.26 -3.22
N LEU A 78 4.21 -7.99 -2.15
CA LEU A 78 4.47 -9.43 -2.24
C LEU A 78 3.21 -10.18 -2.71
N VAL A 79 2.05 -9.91 -2.09
CA VAL A 79 0.78 -10.56 -2.46
C VAL A 79 0.44 -10.29 -3.92
N ASN A 80 0.60 -9.04 -4.38
CA ASN A 80 0.35 -8.69 -5.77
C ASN A 80 1.32 -9.37 -6.74
N SER A 81 2.59 -9.54 -6.35
CA SER A 81 3.58 -10.26 -7.15
C SER A 81 3.23 -11.75 -7.26
N LEU A 82 2.90 -12.39 -6.14
CA LEU A 82 2.47 -13.78 -6.11
C LEU A 82 1.21 -14.00 -6.95
N ASN A 83 0.21 -13.11 -6.85
CA ASN A 83 -0.99 -13.18 -7.69
C ASN A 83 -0.66 -13.09 -9.18
N LYS A 84 0.25 -12.19 -9.58
CA LYS A 84 0.70 -12.09 -10.98
C LYS A 84 1.41 -13.35 -11.46
N ASP A 85 2.23 -13.96 -10.60
CA ASP A 85 2.95 -15.18 -10.94
C ASP A 85 2.00 -16.38 -11.04
N MET A 86 1.00 -16.46 -10.16
CA MET A 86 -0.07 -17.45 -10.24
C MET A 86 -0.90 -17.30 -11.53
N GLU A 87 -1.25 -16.07 -11.90
CA GLU A 87 -1.98 -15.77 -13.14
C GLU A 87 -1.19 -16.18 -14.39
N LYS A 88 0.14 -15.97 -14.40
CA LYS A 88 1.02 -16.40 -15.51
C LYS A 88 1.23 -17.92 -15.54
N SER A 89 1.29 -18.55 -14.37
CA SER A 89 1.48 -20.00 -14.23
C SER A 89 0.20 -20.80 -14.50
N HIS A 90 -0.94 -20.15 -14.71
CA HIS A 90 -2.20 -20.85 -14.95
C HIS A 90 -2.11 -21.63 -16.28
N PRO A 91 -2.22 -22.98 -16.26
CA PRO A 91 -1.90 -23.83 -17.41
C PRO A 91 -2.63 -23.40 -18.68
N TYR A 92 -3.91 -23.05 -18.54
CA TYR A 92 -4.75 -22.59 -19.63
C TYR A 92 -4.22 -21.33 -20.33
N LYS A 93 -3.79 -20.30 -19.57
CA LYS A 93 -3.25 -19.06 -20.16
C LYS A 93 -1.89 -19.28 -20.82
N LYS A 94 -1.03 -20.09 -20.20
CA LYS A 94 0.28 -20.46 -20.77
C LYS A 94 0.12 -21.16 -22.12
N THR A 95 -0.78 -22.14 -22.19
CA THR A 95 -1.06 -22.87 -23.44
C THR A 95 -1.65 -21.96 -24.52
N VAL A 96 -2.58 -21.07 -24.17
CA VAL A 96 -3.14 -20.10 -25.13
C VAL A 96 -2.06 -19.13 -25.64
N SER A 97 -1.20 -18.61 -24.78
CA SER A 97 -0.08 -17.75 -25.20
C SER A 97 0.90 -18.48 -26.13
N GLU A 98 1.25 -19.73 -25.83
CA GLU A 98 2.10 -20.56 -26.70
C GLU A 98 1.45 -20.83 -28.05
N MET A 99 0.14 -21.12 -28.08
CA MET A 99 -0.63 -21.31 -29.31
C MET A 99 -0.66 -20.05 -30.18
N VAL A 100 -0.87 -18.87 -29.56
CA VAL A 100 -0.86 -17.58 -30.28
C VAL A 100 0.52 -17.29 -30.88
N VAL A 101 1.60 -17.55 -30.14
CA VAL A 101 2.98 -17.36 -30.65
C VAL A 101 3.26 -18.27 -31.85
N ARG A 102 2.86 -19.55 -31.77
CA ARG A 102 3.01 -20.50 -32.89
C ARG A 102 2.21 -20.05 -34.12
N MET A 103 0.99 -19.57 -33.93
CA MET A 103 0.16 -19.10 -35.02
C MET A 103 0.75 -17.86 -35.71
N LYS A 104 1.37 -16.94 -34.97
CA LYS A 104 2.06 -15.77 -35.53
C LYS A 104 3.28 -16.17 -36.37
N HIS A 105 4.15 -17.04 -35.87
CA HIS A 105 5.29 -17.52 -36.66
C HIS A 105 4.86 -18.23 -37.94
N ASN A 106 3.77 -18.99 -37.91
CA ASN A 106 3.26 -19.66 -39.10
C ASN A 106 2.71 -18.68 -40.15
N ILE A 107 2.18 -17.53 -39.72
CA ILE A 107 1.71 -16.47 -40.62
C ILE A 107 2.90 -15.72 -41.25
N GLU A 108 3.95 -15.45 -40.47
CA GLU A 108 5.16 -14.74 -40.94
C GLU A 108 6.05 -15.61 -41.85
N ALA A 109 5.87 -16.93 -41.82
CA ALA A 109 6.60 -17.88 -42.66
C ALA A 109 5.94 -18.16 -44.03
N ILE A 110 4.81 -17.51 -44.33
CA ILE A 110 4.08 -17.54 -45.61
C ILE A 110 4.35 -16.25 -46.37
#